data_AF-A0A5J5LA92-F1
#
_entry.id   AF-A0A5J5LA92-F1
#
_cell.length_a   1.000
_cell.length_b   1.000
_cell.length_c   1.000
_cell.angle_alpha   90.00
_cell.angle_beta   90.00
_cell.angle_gamma   90.00
#
_symmetry.space_group_name_H-M   'P 1'
#
loop_
_entity.id
_entity.type
_entity.pdbx_description
1 polymer ?
#
loop_
_entity_poly.entity_id
_entity_poly.type
_entity_poly.pdbx_seq_one_letter_code
_entity_poly.pdbx_strand_id
1 'polypeptide(L)'
;MNRRNVLTGLGGLAISGGALFGSGAFTSVSATRSVEVNVFGADSGTNGLVEGADQSTEDEIAATITDNAVDVLVDTSSADVSVKGPEGNSAEATSLFPANPGASDGANPGTDGTYDNVSHEYVSLVANDVTIVFGEENGLPPNSTLGYNGLFEFVANSNGSTFEVTFGESNGGDVLTKVGGESVSNGATVSVSQSSTSSDAEVATESSGKSEDLDIRIAEQ
;
A
#
# COMPACT_ATOMS: atom_id res chain seq x y z
N MET A 1 70.15 -47.03 33.48
CA MET A 1 68.69 -46.76 33.34
C MET A 1 68.45 -45.35 33.86
N ASN A 2 68.33 -44.36 32.96
CA ASN A 2 68.35 -42.94 33.32
C ASN A 2 66.91 -42.44 33.48
N ARG A 3 66.52 -42.00 34.68
CA ARG A 3 65.17 -41.48 34.96
C ARG A 3 65.12 -40.00 34.59
N ARG A 4 64.46 -39.69 33.46
CA ARG A 4 64.17 -38.33 33.01
C ARG A 4 62.95 -37.81 33.78
N ASN A 5 63.18 -36.99 34.80
CA ASN A 5 62.11 -36.26 35.48
C ASN A 5 61.75 -35.01 34.67
N VAL A 6 60.51 -34.97 34.20
CA VAL A 6 59.82 -33.79 33.67
C VAL A 6 59.27 -33.04 34.86
N LEU A 7 59.64 -31.76 35.01
CA LEU A 7 58.98 -30.86 35.96
C LEU A 7 59.20 -29.40 35.53
N THR A 8 58.14 -28.60 35.72
CA THR A 8 58.11 -27.13 35.74
C THR A 8 57.56 -26.48 34.47
N GLY A 9 56.26 -26.15 34.57
CA GLY A 9 55.54 -25.26 33.67
C GLY A 9 54.24 -24.80 34.34
N LEU A 10 54.37 -24.12 35.50
CA LEU A 10 53.30 -23.36 36.14
C LEU A 10 52.96 -22.16 35.22
N GLY A 11 52.08 -22.38 34.26
CA GLY A 11 51.35 -21.32 33.58
C GLY A 11 50.06 -21.07 34.33
N GLY A 12 49.99 -19.98 35.08
CA GLY A 12 48.83 -19.62 35.90
C GLY A 12 47.54 -19.54 35.08
N LEU A 13 46.52 -20.25 35.53
CA LEU A 13 45.14 -20.03 35.12
C LEU A 13 44.71 -18.67 35.66
N ALA A 14 44.87 -17.63 34.86
CA ALA A 14 44.17 -16.37 35.07
C ALA A 14 42.69 -16.59 34.72
N ILE A 15 41.94 -17.09 35.70
CA ILE A 15 40.48 -17.00 35.71
C ILE A 15 40.16 -15.57 36.16
N SER A 16 40.19 -14.62 35.23
CA SER A 16 39.56 -13.32 35.42
C SER A 16 38.25 -13.34 34.65
N GLY A 17 37.16 -13.53 35.40
CA GLY A 17 35.80 -13.44 34.92
C GLY A 17 35.55 -12.14 34.16
N GLY A 18 34.89 -12.28 33.03
CA GLY A 18 34.51 -11.22 32.13
C GLY A 18 33.91 -11.86 30.91
N ALA A 19 32.73 -12.45 31.06
CA ALA A 19 31.81 -12.47 29.93
C ALA A 19 31.60 -11.01 29.58
N LEU A 20 32.37 -10.51 28.61
CA LEU A 20 32.14 -9.21 28.05
C LEU A 20 30.78 -9.34 27.40
N PHE A 21 29.76 -8.81 28.09
CA PHE A 21 28.44 -8.58 27.56
C PHE A 21 28.61 -8.07 26.15
N GLY A 22 28.23 -8.89 25.18
CA GLY A 22 28.09 -8.43 23.82
C GLY A 22 27.16 -7.23 23.91
N SER A 23 27.70 -6.04 23.71
CA SER A 23 26.91 -4.87 23.38
C SER A 23 26.18 -5.23 22.09
N GLY A 24 25.01 -5.85 22.23
CA GLY A 24 23.99 -5.90 21.21
C GLY A 24 23.57 -4.46 20.98
N ALA A 25 24.39 -3.73 20.23
CA ALA A 25 24.00 -2.48 19.63
C ALA A 25 22.79 -2.84 18.77
N PHE A 26 21.61 -2.39 19.19
CA PHE A 26 20.41 -2.47 18.38
C PHE A 26 20.71 -1.70 17.09
N THR A 27 21.14 -2.41 16.06
CA THR A 27 21.17 -1.90 14.71
C THR A 27 19.73 -2.00 14.25
N SER A 28 18.96 -0.94 14.47
CA SER A 28 17.62 -0.83 13.91
C SER A 28 17.78 -0.72 12.39
N VAL A 29 17.62 -1.84 11.70
CA VAL A 29 17.46 -1.86 10.24
C VAL A 29 15.99 -1.54 10.00
N SER A 30 15.67 -0.52 9.21
CA SER A 30 14.30 -0.25 8.75
C SER A 30 14.21 -0.45 7.23
N ALA A 31 13.02 -0.73 6.73
CA ALA A 31 12.75 -0.91 5.30
C ALA A 31 11.71 0.11 4.83
N THR A 32 11.87 0.61 3.61
CA THR A 32 10.82 1.38 2.91
C THR A 32 10.47 0.57 1.67
N ARG A 33 9.17 0.41 1.40
CA ARG A 33 8.66 -0.35 0.26
C ARG A 33 7.74 0.51 -0.58
N SER A 34 7.70 0.27 -1.88
CA SER A 34 6.87 1.04 -2.81
C SER A 34 6.13 0.12 -3.78
N VAL A 35 4.95 0.55 -4.21
CA VAL A 35 4.07 -0.15 -5.15
C VAL A 35 3.61 0.85 -6.20
N GLU A 36 4.09 0.72 -7.43
CA GLU A 36 3.67 1.52 -8.59
C GLU A 36 2.40 0.91 -9.17
N VAL A 37 1.31 1.67 -9.26
CA VAL A 37 -0.02 1.13 -9.57
C VAL A 37 -0.39 1.38 -11.02
N ASN A 38 -0.78 0.32 -11.73
CA ASN A 38 -1.34 0.37 -13.07
C ASN A 38 -2.77 -0.14 -13.05
N VAL A 39 -3.77 0.71 -13.34
CA VAL A 39 -5.19 0.30 -13.35
C VAL A 39 -5.69 0.09 -14.78
N PHE A 40 -6.35 -1.04 -15.03
CA PHE A 40 -6.92 -1.46 -16.30
C PHE A 40 -8.42 -1.75 -16.16
N GLY A 41 -9.24 -1.34 -17.14
CA GLY A 41 -10.61 -1.86 -17.28
C GLY A 41 -11.77 -0.97 -16.83
N ALA A 42 -11.55 0.31 -16.59
CA ALA A 42 -12.63 1.29 -16.70
C ALA A 42 -12.73 1.68 -18.19
N ASP A 43 -13.88 1.51 -18.85
CA ASP A 43 -14.11 1.88 -20.27
C ASP A 43 -13.99 3.42 -20.53
N SER A 44 -13.52 4.18 -19.54
CA SER A 44 -13.18 5.60 -19.57
C SER A 44 -11.71 5.77 -19.97
N GLY A 45 -11.46 6.54 -21.04
CA GLY A 45 -10.15 6.70 -21.67
C GLY A 45 -8.95 6.92 -20.74
N THR A 46 -7.79 6.48 -21.22
CA THR A 46 -6.49 6.33 -20.53
C THR A 46 -5.79 7.64 -20.10
N ASN A 47 -6.51 8.68 -19.72
CA ASN A 47 -5.90 9.92 -19.23
C ASN A 47 -5.82 9.91 -17.69
N GLY A 48 -5.11 8.90 -17.17
CA GLY A 48 -4.74 8.79 -15.77
C GLY A 48 -3.73 9.88 -15.43
N LEU A 49 -4.24 11.03 -15.01
CA LEU A 49 -3.64 12.09 -14.21
C LEU A 49 -4.57 13.30 -14.31
N VAL A 50 -5.18 13.69 -13.20
CA VAL A 50 -5.98 14.91 -13.10
C VAL A 50 -5.32 15.84 -12.07
N GLU A 51 -4.03 16.10 -12.22
CA GLU A 51 -3.40 17.13 -11.39
C GLU A 51 -3.80 18.51 -11.91
N GLY A 52 -4.57 19.25 -11.09
CA GLY A 52 -4.92 20.66 -11.36
C GLY A 52 -6.05 20.87 -12.37
N ALA A 53 -6.96 19.92 -12.52
CA ALA A 53 -8.20 20.18 -13.25
C ALA A 53 -9.14 21.07 -12.44
N ASP A 54 -10.13 21.65 -13.12
CA ASP A 54 -11.21 22.36 -12.42
C ASP A 54 -12.23 21.38 -11.84
N GLN A 55 -12.98 21.84 -10.84
CA GLN A 55 -13.98 21.04 -10.13
C GLN A 55 -14.95 20.33 -11.09
N SER A 56 -15.37 20.99 -12.18
CA SER A 56 -16.27 20.38 -13.16
C SER A 56 -15.68 19.19 -13.89
N THR A 57 -14.39 19.23 -14.18
CA THR A 57 -13.67 18.14 -14.84
C THR A 57 -13.47 16.99 -13.87
N GLU A 58 -13.10 17.28 -12.62
CA GLU A 58 -12.95 16.24 -11.59
C GLU A 58 -14.30 15.57 -11.27
N ASP A 59 -15.39 16.33 -11.21
CA ASP A 59 -16.75 15.82 -11.03
C ASP A 59 -17.16 14.90 -12.19
N GLU A 60 -16.84 15.26 -13.44
CA GLU A 60 -17.12 14.43 -14.62
C GLU A 60 -16.34 13.12 -14.59
N ILE A 61 -15.08 13.15 -14.15
CA ILE A 61 -14.23 11.95 -14.03
C ILE A 61 -14.74 11.04 -12.93
N ALA A 62 -15.02 11.59 -11.75
CA ALA A 62 -15.58 10.84 -10.64
C ALA A 62 -16.93 10.22 -11.00
N ALA A 63 -17.83 10.97 -11.65
CA ALA A 63 -19.10 10.45 -12.14
C ALA A 63 -18.91 9.38 -13.22
N THR A 64 -17.96 9.57 -14.14
CA THR A 64 -17.69 8.58 -15.18
C THR A 64 -17.17 7.27 -14.60
N ILE A 65 -16.29 7.33 -13.60
CA ILE A 65 -15.77 6.16 -12.89
C ILE A 65 -16.92 5.45 -12.18
N THR A 66 -17.69 6.14 -11.35
CA THR A 66 -18.72 5.49 -10.52
C THR A 66 -20.02 5.18 -11.27
N ASP A 67 -20.26 5.77 -12.43
CA ASP A 67 -21.38 5.34 -13.28
C ASP A 67 -21.01 4.05 -14.04
N ASN A 68 -19.80 3.94 -14.58
CA ASN A 68 -19.45 2.87 -15.52
C ASN A 68 -18.60 1.75 -14.89
N ALA A 69 -18.00 1.99 -13.73
CA ALA A 69 -17.05 1.10 -13.08
C ALA A 69 -17.05 1.28 -11.55
N VAL A 70 -16.05 0.69 -10.89
CA VAL A 70 -15.78 0.83 -9.46
C VAL A 70 -14.58 1.75 -9.28
N ASP A 71 -14.62 2.65 -8.29
CA ASP A 71 -13.41 3.34 -7.87
C ASP A 71 -12.65 2.50 -6.84
N VAL A 72 -11.32 2.53 -6.94
CA VAL A 72 -10.40 1.82 -6.05
C VAL A 72 -9.60 2.85 -5.30
N LEU A 73 -9.78 2.90 -3.99
CA LEU A 73 -9.16 3.87 -3.12
C LEU A 73 -8.13 3.18 -2.21
N VAL A 74 -7.03 3.88 -1.90
CA VAL A 74 -6.05 3.44 -0.89
C VAL A 74 -6.11 4.35 0.35
N ASP A 75 -6.12 3.76 1.54
CA ASP A 75 -6.10 4.46 2.83
C ASP A 75 -4.67 4.91 3.19
N THR A 76 -4.48 6.21 3.37
CA THR A 76 -3.22 6.81 3.84
C THR A 76 -3.33 7.40 5.25
N SER A 77 -4.33 7.01 6.04
CA SER A 77 -4.52 7.46 7.43
C SER A 77 -3.39 7.00 8.36
N SER A 78 -2.73 5.89 8.01
CA SER A 78 -1.57 5.39 8.71
C SER A 78 -0.32 6.18 8.34
N ALA A 79 0.46 6.61 9.33
CA ALA A 79 1.77 7.25 9.12
C ALA A 79 2.78 6.34 8.37
N ASP A 80 2.49 5.05 8.28
CA ASP A 80 3.28 4.09 7.52
C ASP A 80 2.82 3.94 6.07
N VAL A 81 1.81 4.68 5.60
CA VAL A 81 1.33 4.66 4.21
C VAL A 81 1.29 6.09 3.67
N SER A 82 2.04 6.34 2.62
CA SER A 82 2.02 7.60 1.87
C SER A 82 1.86 7.34 0.38
N VAL A 83 1.63 8.39 -0.40
CA VAL A 83 1.58 8.31 -1.85
C VAL A 83 2.53 9.32 -2.49
N LYS A 84 3.03 8.96 -3.66
CA LYS A 84 3.82 9.83 -4.53
C LYS A 84 3.14 9.96 -5.88
N GLY A 85 3.12 11.18 -6.42
CA GLY A 85 2.70 11.41 -7.79
C GLY A 85 3.71 10.87 -8.81
N PRO A 86 3.43 11.01 -10.11
CA PRO A 86 4.24 10.44 -11.20
C PRO A 86 5.67 10.99 -11.26
N GLU A 87 5.89 12.20 -10.75
CA GLU A 87 7.22 12.82 -10.68
C GLU A 87 8.03 12.35 -9.46
N GLY A 88 7.49 11.46 -8.64
CA GLY A 88 8.12 10.91 -7.43
C GLY A 88 8.13 11.86 -6.23
N ASN A 89 7.39 12.97 -6.31
CA ASN A 89 7.18 13.90 -5.20
C ASN A 89 6.08 13.36 -4.26
N SER A 90 6.24 13.56 -2.95
CA SER A 90 5.17 13.27 -1.99
C SER A 90 3.92 14.09 -2.31
N ALA A 91 2.75 13.45 -2.23
CA ALA A 91 1.47 14.09 -2.45
C ALA A 91 0.59 13.93 -1.21
N GLU A 92 -0.21 14.97 -0.92
CA GLU A 92 -1.13 14.95 0.21
C GLU A 92 -2.42 14.24 -0.22
N ALA A 93 -2.88 13.27 0.57
CA ALA A 93 -4.08 12.49 0.22
C ALA A 93 -5.30 13.37 -0.01
N THR A 94 -5.48 14.42 0.78
CA THR A 94 -6.57 15.40 0.60
C THR A 94 -6.56 16.14 -0.74
N SER A 95 -5.40 16.22 -1.41
CA SER A 95 -5.28 16.82 -2.74
C SER A 95 -5.47 15.83 -3.88
N LEU A 96 -5.46 14.53 -3.57
CA LEU A 96 -5.68 13.43 -4.52
C LEU A 96 -6.98 12.66 -4.23
N PHE A 97 -7.74 13.13 -3.24
CA PHE A 97 -9.06 12.60 -2.94
C PHE A 97 -10.00 12.89 -4.11
N PRO A 98 -10.77 11.91 -4.60
CA PRO A 98 -11.66 12.14 -5.73
C PRO A 98 -12.69 13.23 -5.44
N ALA A 99 -13.04 14.02 -6.45
CA ALA A 99 -14.18 14.91 -6.36
C ALA A 99 -15.44 14.13 -5.98
N ASN A 100 -16.35 14.75 -5.20
CA ASN A 100 -17.55 14.10 -4.69
C ASN A 100 -18.79 14.46 -5.54
N PRO A 101 -19.04 13.78 -6.69
CA PRO A 101 -20.17 14.12 -7.55
C PRO A 101 -21.49 13.91 -6.81
N GLY A 102 -22.39 14.88 -7.00
CA GLY A 102 -23.68 14.93 -6.30
C GLY A 102 -23.63 15.68 -4.97
N ALA A 103 -22.46 16.15 -4.54
CA ALA A 103 -22.34 17.06 -3.40
C ALA A 103 -22.96 18.42 -3.67
N SER A 104 -23.57 19.01 -2.65
CA SER A 104 -24.01 20.41 -2.71
C SER A 104 -22.79 21.34 -2.82
N ASP A 105 -22.82 22.28 -3.77
CA ASP A 105 -21.76 23.27 -4.02
C ASP A 105 -21.17 23.86 -2.72
N GLY A 106 -19.86 23.68 -2.52
CA GLY A 106 -19.08 24.29 -1.45
C GLY A 106 -18.77 23.38 -0.24
N ALA A 107 -19.17 22.11 -0.28
CA ALA A 107 -18.65 21.13 0.65
C ALA A 107 -17.45 20.42 0.01
N ASN A 108 -16.26 20.77 0.47
CA ASN A 108 -15.05 20.07 0.10
C ASN A 108 -14.75 19.04 1.18
N PRO A 109 -15.00 17.75 0.92
CA PRO A 109 -16.05 17.09 0.16
C PRO A 109 -17.39 17.15 0.92
N GLY A 110 -18.47 17.01 0.15
CA GLY A 110 -19.85 16.86 0.63
C GLY A 110 -20.00 15.89 1.78
N THR A 111 -20.91 16.21 2.70
CA THR A 111 -21.59 15.16 3.49
C THR A 111 -22.77 14.56 2.70
N ASP A 112 -22.87 14.90 1.41
CA ASP A 112 -23.84 14.47 0.42
C ASP A 112 -23.13 14.17 -0.92
N GLY A 113 -23.47 13.08 -1.63
CA GLY A 113 -22.75 12.61 -2.81
C GLY A 113 -22.27 11.15 -2.79
N THR A 114 -21.38 10.84 -3.74
CA THR A 114 -20.89 9.47 -4.02
C THR A 114 -19.90 8.95 -2.98
N TYR A 115 -19.15 9.84 -2.31
CA TYR A 115 -18.08 9.50 -1.36
C TYR A 115 -18.41 9.86 0.10
N ASP A 116 -19.68 10.03 0.45
CA ASP A 116 -20.14 10.57 1.74
C ASP A 116 -19.70 9.82 3.01
N ASN A 117 -19.23 8.59 2.85
CA ASN A 117 -18.78 7.75 3.96
C ASN A 117 -17.31 7.34 3.83
N VAL A 118 -16.57 7.99 2.94
CA VAL A 118 -15.14 7.75 2.72
C VAL A 118 -14.35 8.87 3.38
N SER A 119 -13.30 8.52 4.14
CA SER A 119 -12.40 9.52 4.74
C SER A 119 -11.59 10.25 3.67
N HIS A 120 -11.20 11.49 3.92
CA HIS A 120 -10.33 12.27 3.03
C HIS A 120 -8.86 11.81 3.02
N GLU A 121 -8.56 10.81 3.83
CA GLU A 121 -7.27 10.13 3.86
C GLU A 121 -7.19 9.04 2.80
N TYR A 122 -8.22 8.90 1.95
CA TYR A 122 -8.20 8.01 0.81
C TYR A 122 -7.70 8.70 -0.47
N VAL A 123 -7.03 7.93 -1.33
CA VAL A 123 -6.57 8.37 -2.64
C VAL A 123 -7.13 7.45 -3.72
N SER A 124 -7.75 8.00 -4.76
CA SER A 124 -8.24 7.19 -5.89
C SER A 124 -7.07 6.74 -6.75
N LEU A 125 -6.93 5.43 -6.91
CA LEU A 125 -5.94 4.79 -7.80
C LEU A 125 -6.41 4.78 -9.26
N VAL A 126 -7.71 4.97 -9.50
CA VAL A 126 -8.27 5.04 -10.85
C VAL A 126 -8.11 6.45 -11.43
N ALA A 127 -8.34 7.47 -10.61
CA ALA A 127 -8.26 8.87 -11.03
C ALA A 127 -6.83 9.44 -11.00
N ASN A 128 -5.92 8.84 -10.23
CA ASN A 128 -4.56 9.31 -10.05
C ASN A 128 -3.53 8.24 -10.41
N ASP A 129 -2.48 8.66 -11.11
CA ASP A 129 -1.27 7.87 -11.28
C ASP A 129 -0.37 8.09 -10.06
N VAL A 130 -0.30 7.10 -9.19
CA VAL A 130 0.41 7.19 -7.91
C VAL A 130 1.23 5.95 -7.61
N THR A 131 2.31 6.17 -6.87
CA THR A 131 3.05 5.11 -6.19
C THR A 131 2.68 5.10 -4.71
N ILE A 132 2.19 3.97 -4.20
CA ILE A 132 1.96 3.77 -2.76
C ILE A 132 3.29 3.49 -2.11
N VAL A 133 3.61 4.15 -1.00
CA VAL A 133 4.87 4.00 -0.27
C VAL A 133 4.60 3.62 1.17
N PHE A 134 5.20 2.51 1.60
CA PHE A 134 5.10 2.00 2.95
C PHE A 134 6.35 2.32 3.78
N GLY A 135 6.14 2.91 4.96
CA GLY A 135 7.19 3.29 5.91
C GLY A 135 8.11 4.39 5.39
N GLU A 136 7.57 5.38 4.69
CA GLU A 136 8.36 6.55 4.28
C GLU A 136 8.82 7.39 5.48
N GLU A 137 7.92 7.67 6.42
CA GLU A 137 8.23 8.51 7.58
C GLU A 137 9.05 7.76 8.64
N ASN A 138 8.55 6.60 9.08
CA ASN A 138 9.11 5.88 10.24
C ASN A 138 9.93 4.64 9.86
N GLY A 139 9.85 4.20 8.60
CA GLY A 139 10.39 2.92 8.18
C GLY A 139 9.58 1.73 8.74
N LEU A 140 9.58 0.64 7.99
CA LEU A 140 8.95 -0.61 8.38
C LEU A 140 9.94 -1.54 9.12
N PRO A 141 9.45 -2.39 10.04
CA PRO A 141 10.24 -3.47 10.61
C PRO A 141 10.84 -4.35 9.51
N PRO A 142 12.14 -4.68 9.60
CA PRO A 142 12.81 -5.51 8.61
C PRO A 142 12.39 -6.96 8.80
N ASN A 143 12.37 -7.70 7.70
CA ASN A 143 12.02 -9.11 7.69
C ASN A 143 10.67 -9.42 8.38
N SER A 144 9.62 -8.76 7.93
CA SER A 144 8.30 -8.80 8.55
C SER A 144 7.20 -8.80 7.50
N THR A 145 6.03 -9.28 7.90
CA THR A 145 4.77 -9.11 7.16
C THR A 145 3.85 -8.24 8.01
N LEU A 146 3.35 -7.16 7.43
CA LEU A 146 2.55 -6.14 8.10
C LEU A 146 1.14 -6.16 7.51
N GLY A 147 0.14 -6.26 8.37
CA GLY A 147 -1.27 -6.18 7.98
C GLY A 147 -1.77 -4.75 8.10
N TYR A 148 -2.50 -4.31 7.08
CA TYR A 148 -3.21 -3.02 7.04
C TYR A 148 -4.69 -3.32 6.91
N ASN A 149 -5.47 -2.95 7.94
CA ASN A 149 -6.91 -3.20 7.93
C ASN A 149 -7.59 -2.15 7.06
N GLY A 150 -8.45 -2.58 6.14
CA GLY A 150 -9.16 -1.68 5.23
C GLY A 150 -8.23 -0.81 4.38
N LEU A 151 -7.04 -1.31 3.99
CA LEU A 151 -6.10 -0.55 3.17
C LEU A 151 -6.74 -0.11 1.85
N PHE A 152 -7.60 -0.95 1.27
CA PHE A 152 -8.33 -0.62 0.06
C PHE A 152 -9.81 -0.44 0.37
N GLU A 153 -10.39 0.66 -0.12
CA GLU A 153 -11.83 0.90 -0.14
C GLU A 153 -12.30 0.90 -1.58
N PHE A 154 -13.43 0.27 -1.85
CA PHE A 154 -14.01 0.16 -3.18
C PHE A 154 -15.33 0.91 -3.21
N VAL A 155 -15.45 1.92 -4.06
CA VAL A 155 -16.70 2.67 -4.21
C VAL A 155 -17.49 2.05 -5.36
N ALA A 156 -18.65 1.50 -4.98
CA ALA A 156 -19.56 0.81 -5.87
C ALA A 156 -20.09 1.70 -7.00
N ASN A 157 -20.44 1.06 -8.12
CA ASN A 157 -21.07 1.78 -9.21
C ASN A 157 -22.54 2.16 -8.90
N SER A 158 -23.03 3.22 -9.53
CA SER A 158 -24.41 3.71 -9.39
C SER A 158 -25.43 2.82 -10.12
N ASN A 159 -24.97 2.05 -11.12
CA ASN A 159 -25.82 1.22 -11.99
C ASN A 159 -26.16 -0.17 -11.42
N GLY A 160 -25.57 -0.56 -10.28
CA GLY A 160 -25.88 -1.79 -9.55
C GLY A 160 -25.33 -3.07 -10.18
N SER A 161 -24.41 -2.95 -11.14
CA SER A 161 -23.63 -4.07 -11.66
C SER A 161 -22.67 -4.61 -10.60
N THR A 162 -22.20 -5.84 -10.80
CA THR A 162 -21.13 -6.41 -9.98
C THR A 162 -19.83 -6.34 -10.76
N PHE A 163 -18.78 -5.87 -10.11
CA PHE A 163 -17.43 -5.84 -10.66
C PHE A 163 -16.52 -6.74 -9.83
N GLU A 164 -15.52 -7.29 -10.49
CA GLU A 164 -14.40 -7.95 -9.86
C GLU A 164 -13.16 -7.07 -10.06
N VAL A 165 -12.55 -6.69 -8.95
CA VAL A 165 -11.27 -5.99 -8.92
C VAL A 165 -10.19 -7.02 -8.61
N THR A 166 -9.31 -7.26 -9.58
CA THR A 166 -8.18 -8.19 -9.47
C THR A 166 -6.90 -7.42 -9.22
N PHE A 167 -6.19 -7.76 -8.15
CA PHE A 167 -4.85 -7.25 -7.83
C PHE A 167 -3.81 -8.30 -8.23
N GLY A 168 -2.92 -7.92 -9.15
CA GLY A 168 -1.79 -8.71 -9.57
C GLY A 168 -2.01 -9.51 -10.86
N GLU A 169 -1.79 -10.82 -10.80
CA GLU A 169 -1.73 -11.76 -11.94
C GLU A 169 -0.43 -11.67 -12.75
N SER A 170 -0.17 -10.54 -13.43
CA SER A 170 1.03 -10.35 -14.25
C SER A 170 2.15 -9.61 -13.50
N ASN A 171 1.82 -8.54 -12.76
CA ASN A 171 2.75 -7.78 -11.92
C ASN A 171 2.21 -7.61 -10.50
N GLY A 172 3.06 -7.80 -9.50
CA GLY A 172 2.76 -7.62 -8.08
C GLY A 172 2.87 -8.91 -7.27
N GLY A 173 2.83 -8.79 -5.94
CA GLY A 173 2.92 -9.92 -5.01
C GLY A 173 4.25 -10.06 -4.28
N ASP A 174 5.22 -9.21 -4.56
CA ASP A 174 6.53 -9.16 -3.89
C ASP A 174 6.48 -8.24 -2.67
N VAL A 175 5.88 -7.05 -2.79
CA VAL A 175 5.71 -6.08 -1.70
C VAL A 175 4.30 -6.23 -1.12
N LEU A 176 3.25 -5.98 -1.89
CA LEU A 176 1.86 -6.21 -1.55
C LEU A 176 1.53 -7.68 -1.80
N THR A 177 1.59 -8.48 -0.75
CA THR A 177 1.49 -9.94 -0.85
C THR A 177 0.06 -10.46 -0.83
N LYS A 178 -0.85 -9.75 -0.16
CA LYS A 178 -2.28 -10.10 -0.10
C LYS A 178 -3.20 -8.90 -0.14
N VAL A 179 -4.39 -9.14 -0.68
CA VAL A 179 -5.57 -8.28 -0.58
C VAL A 179 -6.78 -9.17 -0.29
N GLY A 180 -7.62 -8.79 0.68
CA GLY A 180 -8.81 -9.57 1.06
C GLY A 180 -8.49 -10.99 1.58
N GLY A 181 -7.25 -11.23 2.00
CA GLY A 181 -6.76 -12.56 2.39
C GLY A 181 -6.31 -13.46 1.23
N GLU A 182 -6.44 -13.02 -0.02
CA GLU A 182 -5.97 -13.73 -1.21
C GLU A 182 -4.59 -13.26 -1.65
N SER A 183 -3.82 -14.11 -2.33
CA SER A 183 -2.46 -13.80 -2.78
C SER A 183 -2.45 -12.97 -4.05
N VAL A 184 -1.81 -11.79 -4.01
CA VAL A 184 -1.69 -10.89 -5.18
C VAL A 184 -0.91 -11.53 -6.33
N SER A 185 0.11 -12.33 -6.02
CA SER A 185 0.87 -13.08 -7.02
C SER A 185 0.05 -14.11 -7.82
N ASN A 186 -1.17 -14.43 -7.37
CA ASN A 186 -2.10 -15.30 -8.08
C ASN A 186 -3.33 -14.55 -8.64
N GLY A 187 -3.35 -13.21 -8.57
CA GLY A 187 -4.53 -12.41 -8.89
C GLY A 187 -5.55 -12.43 -7.76
N ALA A 188 -5.31 -11.66 -6.70
CA ALA A 188 -6.24 -11.55 -5.58
C ALA A 188 -7.49 -10.80 -6.02
N THR A 189 -8.69 -11.32 -5.74
CA THR A 189 -9.94 -10.75 -6.24
C THR A 189 -10.83 -10.17 -5.14
N VAL A 190 -11.45 -9.03 -5.44
CA VAL A 190 -12.49 -8.43 -4.60
C VAL A 190 -13.74 -8.21 -5.44
N SER A 191 -14.85 -8.82 -5.05
CA SER A 191 -16.15 -8.59 -5.68
C SER A 191 -16.84 -7.38 -5.05
N VAL A 192 -17.10 -6.37 -5.87
CA VAL A 192 -17.74 -5.12 -5.47
C VAL A 192 -19.11 -5.06 -6.13
N SER A 193 -20.14 -4.86 -5.32
CA SER A 193 -21.54 -4.77 -5.78
C SER A 193 -22.16 -3.48 -5.23
N GLN A 194 -23.47 -3.44 -5.01
CA GLN A 194 -24.28 -2.23 -4.73
C GLN A 194 -23.89 -1.40 -3.48
N SER A 195 -22.87 -1.79 -2.72
CA SER A 195 -22.38 -1.05 -1.56
C SER A 195 -20.86 -1.03 -1.57
N SER A 196 -20.29 0.09 -1.11
CA SER A 196 -18.86 0.18 -0.88
C SER A 196 -18.38 -0.92 0.08
N THR A 197 -17.17 -1.39 -0.16
CA THR A 197 -16.55 -2.48 0.61
C THR A 197 -15.10 -2.12 0.88
N SER A 198 -14.58 -2.55 2.02
CA SER A 198 -13.15 -2.45 2.32
C SER A 198 -12.47 -3.82 2.22
N SER A 199 -11.17 -3.82 1.97
CA SER A 199 -10.33 -5.01 2.04
C SER A 199 -9.02 -4.73 2.75
N ASP A 200 -8.68 -5.65 3.65
CA ASP A 200 -7.39 -5.69 4.32
C ASP A 200 -6.28 -6.07 3.33
N ALA A 201 -5.05 -5.70 3.66
CA ALA A 201 -3.87 -6.01 2.85
C ALA A 201 -2.67 -6.45 3.70
N GLU A 202 -1.76 -7.20 3.09
CA GLU A 202 -0.48 -7.60 3.72
C GLU A 202 0.72 -7.13 2.91
N VAL A 203 1.66 -6.43 3.55
CA VAL A 203 2.93 -5.97 2.95
C VAL A 203 4.11 -6.73 3.53
N ALA A 204 5.01 -7.23 2.67
CA ALA A 204 6.23 -7.91 3.07
C ALA A 204 7.46 -7.00 2.99
N THR A 205 8.33 -7.08 4.00
CA THR A 205 9.62 -6.39 4.05
C THR A 205 10.81 -7.32 3.90
N GLU A 206 10.58 -8.62 3.67
CA GLU A 206 11.61 -9.63 3.35
C GLU A 206 11.95 -9.68 1.85
N SER A 207 11.06 -9.16 0.99
CA SER A 207 11.23 -9.28 -0.45
C SER A 207 12.46 -8.53 -0.95
N SER A 208 13.11 -9.13 -1.95
CA SER A 208 14.32 -8.58 -2.58
C SER A 208 14.06 -7.25 -3.28
N GLY A 209 12.81 -6.98 -3.68
CA GLY A 209 12.38 -5.73 -4.31
C GLY A 209 11.97 -4.68 -3.28
N LYS A 210 12.64 -3.51 -3.29
CA LYS A 210 12.18 -2.34 -2.53
C LYS A 210 10.97 -1.67 -3.18
N SER A 211 10.74 -1.97 -4.45
CA SER A 211 9.61 -1.50 -5.24
C SER A 211 9.06 -2.68 -6.03
N GLU A 212 7.77 -2.66 -6.31
CA GLU A 212 7.14 -3.52 -7.30
C GLU A 212 6.19 -2.70 -8.16
N ASP A 213 5.89 -3.22 -9.36
CA ASP A 213 4.77 -2.78 -10.16
C ASP A 213 3.56 -3.64 -9.78
N LEU A 214 2.37 -3.05 -9.69
CA LEU A 214 1.12 -3.72 -9.37
C LEU A 214 0.11 -3.43 -10.48
N ASP A 215 -0.39 -4.50 -11.08
CA ASP A 215 -1.53 -4.41 -11.98
C ASP A 215 -2.83 -4.52 -11.18
N ILE A 216 -3.78 -3.64 -11.45
CA ILE A 216 -5.16 -3.72 -10.94
C ILE A 216 -6.08 -3.80 -12.15
N ARG A 217 -6.89 -4.87 -12.25
CA ARG A 217 -7.85 -5.05 -13.33
C ARG A 217 -9.27 -5.00 -12.79
N ILE A 218 -10.11 -4.14 -13.36
CA ILE A 218 -11.52 -4.01 -13.04
C ILE A 218 -12.33 -4.63 -14.19
N ALA A 219 -13.25 -5.54 -13.88
CA ALA A 219 -14.11 -6.16 -14.90
C ALA A 219 -15.53 -6.36 -14.38
N GLU A 220 -16.51 -5.99 -15.21
CA GLU A 220 -17.92 -6.32 -14.97
C GLU A 220 -18.15 -7.83 -15.09
N GLN A 221 -19.00 -8.39 -14.22
CA GLN A 221 -19.33 -9.83 -14.14
C GLN A 221 -20.60 -10.20 -14.92
#